data_AF-A0A1D7VFZ0-F1
#
_entry.id   AF-A0A1D7VFZ0-F1
#
_cell.length_a   1.000
_cell.length_b   1.000
_cell.length_c   1.000
_cell.angle_alpha   90.00
_cell.angle_beta   90.00
_cell.angle_gamma   90.00
#
_symmetry.space_group_name_H-M   'P 1'
#
loop_
_entity.id
_entity.type
_entity.pdbx_description
1 polymer ?
#
loop_
_entity_poly.entity_id
_entity_poly.type
_entity_poly.pdbx_seq_one_letter_code
_entity_poly.pdbx_strand_id
1 'polypeptide(L)'
;MTINDPHRPGEGMVTFRVTGRGVDDLTYAVQAPGESGDEIQVTRPELPWFVVTDARGVGAMPMLTLTLDAPDAYAECEILTDGAPAVRGTVHGPAATAVFMARAAAS
;
A
#
# COMPACT_ATOMS: atom_id res chain seq x y z
N MET A 1 9.77 -30.11 -10.39
CA MET A 1 8.58 -29.98 -9.54
C MET A 1 8.68 -28.62 -8.87
N THR A 2 8.15 -27.59 -9.53
CA THR A 2 8.25 -26.20 -9.06
C THR A 2 7.20 -26.02 -7.99
N ILE A 3 7.63 -25.73 -6.76
CA ILE A 3 6.74 -25.34 -5.67
C ILE A 3 6.25 -23.93 -6.04
N ASN A 4 5.03 -23.84 -6.56
CA ASN A 4 4.29 -22.58 -6.62
C ASN A 4 3.89 -22.25 -5.19
N ASP A 5 4.67 -21.38 -4.56
CA ASP A 5 4.30 -20.73 -3.31
C ASP A 5 3.15 -19.74 -3.61
N PRO A 6 1.92 -19.97 -3.12
CA PRO A 6 0.79 -19.07 -3.36
C PRO A 6 0.91 -17.73 -2.61
N HIS A 7 2.00 -17.51 -1.87
CA HIS A 7 2.22 -16.30 -1.06
C HIS A 7 3.42 -15.45 -1.53
N ARG A 8 4.06 -15.78 -2.65
CA ARG A 8 4.94 -14.81 -3.31
C ARG A 8 4.06 -13.76 -4.01
N PRO A 9 4.34 -12.45 -3.89
CA PRO A 9 3.71 -11.46 -4.75
C PRO A 9 3.98 -11.87 -6.20
N GLY A 10 2.90 -12.30 -6.87
CA GLY A 10 2.89 -12.79 -8.23
C GLY A 10 2.18 -11.80 -9.15
N GLU A 11 2.04 -12.19 -10.41
CA GLU A 11 1.22 -11.49 -11.40
C GLU A 11 -0.22 -11.33 -10.89
N GLY A 12 -0.80 -10.14 -11.07
CA GLY A 12 -2.11 -9.77 -10.57
C GLY A 12 -2.15 -9.35 -9.10
N MET A 13 -1.00 -9.13 -8.44
CA MET A 13 -0.96 -8.80 -7.01
C MET A 13 -0.41 -7.41 -6.73
N VAL A 14 -0.98 -6.78 -5.71
CA VAL A 14 -0.52 -5.52 -5.12
C VAL A 14 -0.02 -5.79 -3.71
N THR A 15 1.18 -5.29 -3.38
CA THR A 15 1.71 -5.32 -2.02
C THR A 15 1.85 -3.90 -1.51
N PHE A 16 1.27 -3.61 -0.35
CA PHE A 16 1.51 -2.37 0.38
C PHE A 16 2.45 -2.68 1.55
N ARG A 17 3.48 -1.86 1.75
CA ARG A 17 4.42 -1.96 2.87
C ARG A 17 4.60 -0.62 3.52
N VAL A 18 4.60 -0.64 4.85
CA VAL A 18 4.85 0.53 5.68
C VAL A 18 5.85 0.14 6.76
N THR A 19 6.94 0.88 6.85
CA THR A 19 7.91 0.78 7.94
C THR A 19 8.04 2.14 8.62
N GLY A 20 8.68 2.17 9.79
CA GLY A 20 8.90 3.40 10.55
C GLY A 20 8.19 3.40 11.90
N ARG A 21 7.70 4.56 12.33
CA ARG A 21 7.08 4.77 13.64
C ARG A 21 6.10 5.95 13.64
N GLY A 22 5.16 5.92 14.59
CA GLY A 22 4.21 7.02 14.79
C GLY A 22 3.12 7.11 13.73
N VAL A 23 2.84 6.00 13.02
CA VAL A 23 1.65 5.88 12.16
C VAL A 23 0.43 5.66 13.05
N ASP A 24 -0.54 6.55 12.94
CA ASP A 24 -1.80 6.46 13.69
C ASP A 24 -2.86 5.70 12.91
N ASP A 25 -3.01 6.01 11.63
CA ASP A 25 -3.92 5.30 10.73
C ASP A 25 -3.25 5.09 9.37
N LEU A 26 -3.59 3.98 8.73
CA LEU A 26 -3.40 3.81 7.30
C LEU A 26 -4.68 3.27 6.65
N THR A 27 -4.91 3.67 5.41
CA THR A 27 -5.99 3.16 4.57
C THR A 27 -5.40 2.71 3.25
N TYR A 28 -5.73 1.50 2.81
CA TYR A 28 -5.32 1.01 1.50
C TYR A 28 -6.54 0.61 0.67
N ALA A 29 -6.42 0.77 -0.64
CA ALA A 29 -7.44 0.39 -1.60
C ALA A 29 -6.80 0.05 -2.96
N VAL A 30 -7.49 -0.78 -3.73
CA VAL A 30 -7.21 -0.98 -5.14
C VAL A 30 -8.48 -0.62 -5.90
N GLN A 31 -8.45 0.50 -6.62
CA GLN A 31 -9.62 1.04 -7.31
C GLN A 31 -9.50 0.79 -8.82
N ALA A 32 -10.51 0.17 -9.43
CA ALA A 32 -10.62 0.08 -10.88
C ALA A 32 -11.53 1.19 -11.43
N PRO A 33 -11.34 1.64 -12.69
CA PRO A 33 -12.22 2.63 -13.30
C PRO A 33 -13.68 2.14 -13.30
N GLY A 34 -14.58 2.93 -12.70
CA GLY A 34 -16.01 2.60 -12.61
C GLY A 34 -16.40 1.68 -11.46
N GLU A 35 -15.45 1.27 -10.61
CA GLU A 35 -15.71 0.49 -9.40
C GLU A 35 -15.42 1.33 -8.14
N SER A 36 -16.31 1.26 -7.16
CA SER A 36 -16.00 1.69 -5.80
C SER A 36 -15.20 0.56 -5.14
N GLY A 37 -13.87 0.66 -5.16
CA GLY A 37 -13.01 -0.32 -4.50
C GLY A 37 -13.27 -0.35 -2.98
N ASP A 38 -13.04 -1.50 -2.35
CA ASP A 38 -13.11 -1.63 -0.91
C ASP A 38 -11.94 -0.86 -0.27
N GLU A 39 -12.25 0.18 0.49
CA GLU A 39 -11.26 0.89 1.31
C GLU A 39 -11.12 0.18 2.66
N ILE A 40 -9.90 -0.22 3.00
CA ILE A 40 -9.62 -0.92 4.25
C ILE A 40 -8.74 -0.02 5.12
N GLN A 41 -9.28 0.37 6.27
CA GLN A 41 -8.57 1.15 7.29
C GLN A 41 -7.95 0.23 8.35
N VAL A 42 -6.73 0.56 8.76
CA VAL A 42 -6.01 -0.07 9.86
C VAL A 42 -5.58 1.02 10.84
N THR A 43 -6.17 0.99 12.04
CA THR A 43 -5.85 1.92 13.12
C THR A 43 -4.72 1.37 14.01
N ARG A 44 -3.76 2.23 14.30
CA ARG A 44 -2.54 2.00 15.07
C ARG A 44 -1.85 0.69 14.68
N PRO A 45 -1.45 0.54 13.40
CA PRO A 45 -0.84 -0.68 12.89
C PRO A 45 0.47 -0.99 13.63
N GLU A 46 0.70 -2.28 13.91
CA GLU A 46 2.03 -2.74 14.32
C GLU A 46 2.99 -2.65 13.12
N LEU A 47 4.11 -1.96 13.29
CA LEU A 47 5.12 -1.78 12.24
C LEU A 47 6.33 -2.71 12.49
N PRO A 48 6.94 -3.30 11.42
CA PRO A 48 6.61 -3.12 10.01
C PRO A 48 5.30 -3.80 9.62
N TRP A 49 4.47 -3.09 8.86
CA TRP A 49 3.18 -3.58 8.39
C TRP A 49 3.25 -3.86 6.89
N PHE A 50 2.58 -4.93 6.45
CA PHE A 50 2.37 -5.18 5.03
C PHE A 50 1.06 -5.94 4.79
N VAL A 51 0.53 -5.79 3.58
CA VAL A 51 -0.57 -6.61 3.06
C VAL A 51 -0.36 -6.90 1.58
N VAL A 52 -0.83 -8.07 1.16
CA VAL A 52 -0.87 -8.49 -0.24
C VAL A 52 -2.35 -8.66 -0.62
N THR A 53 -2.77 -8.05 -1.72
CA THR A 53 -4.15 -8.09 -2.22
C THR A 53 -4.17 -8.16 -3.75
N ASP A 54 -5.28 -8.59 -4.34
CA ASP A 54 -5.42 -8.68 -5.79
C ASP A 54 -5.50 -7.29 -6.45
N ALA A 55 -4.85 -7.16 -7.60
CA ALA A 55 -5.07 -6.07 -8.55
C ALA A 55 -6.43 -6.29 -9.24
N ARG A 56 -7.53 -5.89 -8.60
CA ARG A 56 -8.87 -6.06 -9.18
C ARG A 56 -9.01 -5.19 -10.43
N GLY A 57 -9.09 -5.82 -11.60
CA GLY A 57 -9.50 -5.19 -12.86
C GLY A 57 -8.40 -4.53 -13.71
N VAL A 58 -8.66 -4.42 -15.01
CA VAL A 58 -7.81 -3.65 -15.94
C VAL A 58 -7.88 -2.18 -15.54
N GLY A 59 -6.72 -1.54 -15.37
CA GLY A 59 -6.67 -0.15 -14.92
C GLY A 59 -6.65 0.00 -13.39
N ALA A 60 -6.48 -1.07 -12.61
CA ALA A 60 -6.39 -1.02 -11.16
C ALA A 60 -5.36 0.01 -10.66
N MET A 61 -5.79 0.89 -9.77
CA MET A 61 -4.99 1.96 -9.16
C MET A 61 -4.86 1.69 -7.66
N PRO A 62 -3.72 1.12 -7.22
CA PRO A 62 -3.38 1.02 -5.81
C PRO A 62 -3.23 2.39 -5.17
N MET A 63 -3.85 2.56 -4.00
CA MET A 63 -3.76 3.77 -3.19
C MET A 63 -3.47 3.40 -1.73
N LEU A 64 -2.57 4.16 -1.11
CA LEU A 64 -2.25 4.08 0.31
C LEU A 64 -2.26 5.48 0.90
N THR A 65 -3.11 5.69 1.89
CA THR A 65 -3.16 6.92 2.70
C THR A 65 -2.59 6.61 4.07
N LEU A 66 -1.78 7.52 4.62
CA LEU A 66 -1.27 7.43 5.99
C LEU A 66 -1.48 8.73 6.74
N THR A 67 -1.74 8.59 8.04
CA THR A 67 -1.72 9.67 9.02
C THR A 67 -0.70 9.36 10.09
N LEU A 68 0.17 10.32 10.39
CA LEU A 68 1.15 10.25 11.46
C LEU A 68 0.68 11.08 12.65
N ASP A 69 0.81 10.56 13.88
CA ASP A 69 0.48 11.30 15.11
C ASP A 69 1.54 11.09 16.20
N ALA A 70 2.79 11.48 15.90
CA ALA A 70 3.84 11.60 16.91
C ALA A 70 4.83 12.74 16.58
N PRO A 71 5.47 13.37 17.58
CA PRO A 71 6.42 14.47 17.37
C PRO A 71 7.61 14.12 16.45
N ASP A 72 8.06 12.87 16.48
CA ASP A 72 9.18 12.33 15.71
C ASP A 72 8.73 11.21 14.74
N ALA A 73 7.48 11.29 14.29
CA ALA A 73 6.89 10.33 13.38
C ALA A 73 7.57 10.34 12.01
N TYR A 74 7.70 9.14 11.46
CA TYR A 74 8.35 8.86 10.19
C TYR A 74 7.80 7.56 9.63
N ALA A 75 7.47 7.54 8.34
CA ALA A 75 7.13 6.31 7.64
C ALA A 75 7.75 6.24 6.25
N GLU A 76 8.26 5.06 5.90
CA GLU A 76 8.59 4.68 4.53
C GLU A 76 7.47 3.83 3.98
N CYS A 77 7.04 4.14 2.77
CA CYS A 77 5.92 3.48 2.12
C CYS A 77 6.37 2.94 0.77
N GLU A 78 5.99 1.69 0.50
CA GLU A 78 6.22 1.04 -0.78
C GLU A 78 4.92 0.39 -1.27
N ILE A 79 4.58 0.65 -2.53
CA ILE A 79 3.56 -0.08 -3.27
C ILE A 79 4.28 -0.89 -4.34
N LEU A 80 4.09 -2.21 -4.34
CA LEU A 80 4.55 -3.10 -5.39
C LEU A 80 3.35 -3.61 -6.19
N THR A 81 3.49 -3.66 -7.51
CA THR A 81 2.54 -4.30 -8.43
C THR A 81 3.28 -5.41 -9.16
N ASP A 82 2.75 -6.62 -9.15
CA ASP A 82 3.37 -7.80 -9.76
C ASP A 82 4.80 -8.06 -9.24
N GLY A 83 5.02 -7.74 -7.96
CA GLY A 83 6.33 -7.82 -7.30
C GLY A 83 7.32 -6.73 -7.69
N ALA A 84 6.98 -5.83 -8.61
CA ALA A 84 7.82 -4.70 -9.02
C ALA A 84 7.45 -3.42 -8.24
N PRO A 85 8.43 -2.63 -7.74
CA PRO A 85 8.14 -1.37 -7.08
C PRO A 85 7.44 -0.39 -8.03
N ALA A 86 6.23 0.02 -7.68
CA ALA A 86 5.43 1.00 -8.43
C ALA A 86 5.51 2.39 -7.80
N VAL A 87 5.52 2.46 -6.46
CA VAL A 87 5.68 3.70 -5.70
C VAL A 87 6.60 3.46 -4.52
N ARG A 88 7.47 4.42 -4.26
CA ARG A 88 8.21 4.54 -3.01
C ARG A 88 8.15 5.98 -2.54
N GLY A 89 7.98 6.18 -1.25
CA GLY A 89 8.08 7.51 -0.68
C GLY A 89 8.18 7.49 0.82
N THR A 90 8.42 8.67 1.35
CA THR A 90 8.72 8.89 2.75
C THR A 90 7.89 10.06 3.25
N VAL A 91 7.29 9.91 4.42
CA VAL A 91 6.56 10.97 5.10
C VAL A 91 7.15 11.15 6.49
N HIS A 92 7.32 12.40 6.90
CA HIS A 92 7.87 12.76 8.21
C HIS A 92 7.16 14.00 8.77
N GLY A 93 7.12 14.08 10.09
CA GLY A 93 6.63 15.25 10.81
C GLY A 93 5.38 14.98 11.64
N PRO A 94 5.10 15.85 12.63
CA PRO A 94 3.95 15.70 13.49
C PRO A 94 2.66 15.96 12.72
N ALA A 95 1.62 15.14 12.95
CA ALA A 95 0.30 15.29 12.34
C ALA A 95 0.32 15.31 10.78
N ALA A 96 1.30 14.63 10.17
CA ALA A 96 1.42 14.58 8.71
C ALA A 96 0.41 13.60 8.10
N THR A 97 -0.18 13.97 6.96
CA THR A 97 -0.98 13.05 6.14
C THR A 97 -0.36 12.95 4.75
N ALA A 98 -0.24 11.73 4.22
CA ALA A 98 0.31 11.46 2.90
C ALA A 98 -0.57 10.49 2.12
N VAL A 99 -0.59 10.66 0.80
CA VAL A 99 -1.28 9.77 -0.14
C VAL A 99 -0.27 9.30 -1.18
N PHE A 100 -0.15 7.98 -1.33
CA PHE A 100 0.69 7.32 -2.31
C PHE A 100 -0.22 6.58 -3.30
N MET A 101 -0.02 6.83 -4.58
CA MET A 101 -0.85 6.24 -5.63
C MET A 101 0.03 5.72 -6.76
N ALA A 102 -0.12 4.43 -7.07
CA ALA A 102 0.51 3.84 -8.23
C ALA A 102 -0.36 4.11 -9.47
N ARG A 103 0.29 4.40 -10.60
CA ARG A 103 -0.42 4.40 -11.88
C ARG A 103 -0.91 2.99 -12.17
N ALA A 104 -2.03 2.90 -12.88
CA ALA A 104 -2.50 1.64 -13.42
C ALA A 104 -1.39 0.93 -14.20
N ALA A 105 -1.23 -0.37 -13.97
CA ALA A 105 -0.38 -1.19 -14.82
C ALA A 105 -0.90 -1.10 -16.27
N ALA A 106 -0.01 -0.73 -17.19
CA ALA A 106 -0.35 -0.73 -18.61
C ALA A 106 -0.51 -2.20 -19.05
N SER A 107 -1.72 -2.53 -19.49
CA SER A 107 -2.05 -3.80 -20.16
C SER A 107 -1.26 -3.99 -21.44
#